data_AF-A0AAU3UQQ3-F1
#
_entry.id   AF-A0AAU3UQQ3-F1
#
_cell.length_a   1.000
_cell.length_b   1.000
_cell.length_c   1.000
_cell.angle_alpha   90.00
_cell.angle_beta   90.00
_cell.angle_gamma   90.00
#
_symmetry.space_group_name_H-M   'P 1'
#
loop_
_entity.id
_entity.type
_entity.pdbx_description
1 polymer ?
#
loop_
_entity_poly.entity_id
_entity_poly.type
_entity_poly.pdbx_seq_one_letter_code
_entity_poly.pdbx_strand_id
1 'polypeptide(L)' 'MNSHPPVQEWYKSSRSSKANDCVEVFQGDAGVGVRDSKHPGGPELWFTGAAWDAFLDSDIWHD' A
#
# COMPACT_ATOMS: atom_id res chain seq x y z
N MET A 1 13.83 -0.14 -7.27
CA MET A 1 12.79 0.00 -6.23
C MET A 1 13.19 -0.92 -5.09
N ASN A 2 13.28 -0.40 -3.87
CA ASN A 2 13.81 -1.18 -2.74
C ASN A 2 12.98 -2.44 -2.54
N SER A 3 13.63 -3.60 -2.62
CA SER A 3 13.01 -4.92 -2.43
C SER A 3 12.61 -5.17 -0.97
N HIS A 4 12.96 -4.25 -0.07
CA HIS A 4 12.54 -4.23 1.33
C HIS A 4 11.87 -2.88 1.61
N PRO A 5 10.55 -2.86 1.84
CA PRO A 5 9.88 -1.64 2.24
C PRO A 5 10.40 -1.18 3.62
N PRO A 6 10.58 0.12 3.85
CA PRO A 6 10.85 0.63 5.18
C PRO A 6 9.66 0.30 6.10
N VAL A 7 9.95 -0.29 7.25
CA VAL A 7 8.94 -0.59 8.27
C VAL A 7 8.57 0.71 8.96
N GLN A 8 7.26 1.00 9.09
CA GLN A 8 6.71 2.22 9.69
C GLN A 8 6.95 3.53 8.90
N GLU A 9 7.10 3.47 7.58
CA GLU A 9 7.12 4.65 6.73
C GLU A 9 6.28 4.44 5.46
N TRP A 10 5.80 5.54 4.88
CA TRP A 10 5.12 5.51 3.58
C TRP A 10 6.15 5.28 2.47
N TYR A 11 5.90 4.28 1.62
CA TYR A 11 6.73 4.01 0.46
C TYR A 11 5.88 3.78 -0.79
N LYS A 12 6.42 4.20 -1.93
CA LYS A 12 5.74 4.04 -3.22
C LYS A 12 5.71 2.57 -3.65
N SER A 13 4.54 2.09 -4.05
CA SER A 13 4.36 0.74 -4.58
C SER A 13 5.13 0.53 -5.88
N SER A 14 5.68 -0.67 -6.08
CA SER A 14 6.32 -1.05 -7.35
C SER A 14 5.33 -1.18 -8.51
N ARG A 15 4.04 -1.35 -8.21
CA ARG A 15 2.95 -1.41 -9.19
C ARG A 15 2.53 -0.03 -9.69
N SER A 16 3.06 1.05 -9.10
CA SER A 16 2.77 2.41 -9.54
C SER A 16 3.60 2.78 -10.77
N SER A 17 2.98 2.65 -11.94
CA SER A 17 3.55 3.15 -13.20
C SER A 17 3.60 4.68 -13.24
N LYS A 18 4.45 5.24 -14.12
CA LYS A 18 4.63 6.70 -14.25
C LYS A 18 3.39 7.44 -14.76
N ALA A 19 2.42 6.72 -15.31
CA ALA A 19 1.32 7.35 -16.03
C ALA A 19 0.27 7.92 -15.08
N ASN A 20 -0.44 7.11 -14.28
CA ASN A 20 -1.57 7.65 -13.50
C ASN A 20 -1.90 7.00 -12.15
N ASP A 21 -1.39 5.83 -11.81
CA ASP A 21 -1.87 5.06 -10.64
C ASP A 21 -0.81 4.99 -9.53
N CYS A 22 -0.50 6.14 -8.94
CA CYS A 22 0.52 6.26 -7.91
C CYS A 22 -0.07 5.98 -6.53
N VAL A 23 0.39 4.89 -5.90
CA VAL A 23 -0.04 4.43 -4.58
C VAL A 23 1.17 4.38 -3.66
N GLU A 24 1.01 4.91 -2.45
CA GLU A 24 1.91 4.66 -1.33
C GLU A 24 1.28 3.69 -0.34
N VAL A 25 2.11 2.85 0.25
CA VAL A 25 1.73 1.87 1.27
C VAL A 25 2.54 2.17 2.53
N PHE A 26 1.91 2.00 3.69
CA PHE A 26 2.54 1.98 5.00
C PHE A 26 2.34 0.60 5.61
N GLN A 27 3.38 0.01 6.19
CA GLN A 27 3.28 -1.24 6.96
C GLN A 27 3.94 -1.05 8.33
N GLY A 28 3.20 -1.29 9.41
CA GLY A 28 3.72 -1.24 10.78
C GLY A 28 2.72 -1.79 11.79
N ASP A 29 3.04 -1.67 13.07
CA ASP A 29 2.23 -2.23 14.16
C ASP A 29 0.80 -1.64 14.22
N ALA A 30 0.63 -0.40 13.73
CA ALA A 30 -0.66 0.27 13.64
C ALA A 30 -1.57 -0.30 12.53
N GLY A 31 -1.04 -1.18 11.66
CA GLY A 31 -1.75 -1.77 10.53
C GLY A 31 -1.13 -1.40 9.18
N VAL A 32 -1.93 -1.60 8.12
CA VAL A 32 -1.53 -1.30 6.74
C VAL A 32 -2.32 -0.10 6.23
N GLY A 33 -1.59 0.92 5.80
CA GLY A 33 -2.13 2.15 5.22
C GLY A 33 -1.98 2.16 3.70
N VAL A 34 -2.98 2.65 2.99
CA VAL A 34 -2.94 2.86 1.53
C VAL A 34 -3.44 4.27 1.21
N ARG A 35 -2.66 5.01 0.41
CA ARG A 35 -3.04 6.36 -0.03
C ARG A 35 -2.59 6.66 -1.45
N ASP A 36 -3.19 7.69 -2.03
CA ASP A 36 -2.76 8.26 -3.30
C ASP A 36 -1.45 9.05 -3.13
N SER A 37 -0.40 8.69 -3.87
CA SER A 37 0.89 9.38 -3.76
C SER A 37 0.85 10.82 -4.27
N LYS A 38 -0.15 11.19 -5.08
CA LYS A 38 -0.27 12.55 -5.64
C LYS A 38 -0.88 13.51 -4.61
N HIS A 39 -1.56 12.97 -3.59
CA HIS A 39 -2.17 13.70 -2.50
C HIS A 39 -1.81 13.10 -1.12
N PRO A 40 -0.53 13.18 -0.67
CA PRO A 40 -0.08 12.56 0.59
C PRO A 40 -0.78 13.06 1.87
N GLY A 41 -1.41 14.23 1.83
CA GLY A 41 -2.23 14.77 2.94
C GLY A 41 -3.74 14.55 2.76
N GLY A 42 -4.15 13.78 1.75
CA GLY A 42 -5.53 13.41 1.49
C GLY A 42 -6.01 12.24 2.36
N PRO A 43 -7.19 11.69 2.07
CA PRO A 43 -7.73 10.53 2.78
C PRO A 43 -6.84 9.29 2.66
N GLU A 44 -6.74 8.53 3.74
CA GLU A 44 -5.98 7.29 3.84
C GLU A 44 -6.93 6.13 4.16
N LEU A 45 -6.72 4.98 3.53
CA LEU A 45 -7.40 3.74 3.88
C LEU A 45 -6.52 2.94 4.84
N TRP A 46 -7.10 2.47 5.94
CA TRP A 46 -6.39 1.72 6.96
C TRP A 46 -7.02 0.34 7.19
N PHE A 47 -6.17 -0.68 7.23
CA PHE A 47 -6.56 -2.07 7.41
C PHE A 47 -5.80 -2.69 8.59
N THR A 48 -6.43 -3.64 9.27
CA THR A 48 -5.69 -4.55 10.16
C THR A 48 -4.79 -5.45 9.33
N GLY A 49 -3.70 -5.97 9.92
CA GLY A 49 -2.82 -6.92 9.23
C GLY A 49 -3.60 -8.13 8.69
N ALA A 50 -4.48 -8.72 9.51
CA ALA A 50 -5.31 -9.86 9.09
C ALA A 50 -6.25 -9.55 7.91
N ALA A 51 -6.83 -8.35 7.86
CA ALA A 51 -7.68 -7.96 6.73
C ALA A 51 -6.86 -7.73 5.45
N TRP A 52 -5.64 -7.21 5.60
CA TRP A 52 -4.71 -7.04 4.48
C TRP A 52 -4.22 -8.38 3.93
N ASP A 53 -3.87 -9.33 4.80
CA ASP A 53 -3.47 -10.68 4.39
C ASP A 53 -4.61 -11.39 3.65
N ALA A 54 -5.82 -11.36 4.21
CA ALA A 54 -7.00 -11.93 3.56
C ALA A 54 -7.28 -11.30 2.19
N PHE A 55 -7.02 -9.99 2.04
CA PHE A 55 -7.15 -9.28 0.78
C PHE A 55 -6.13 -9.75 -0.27
N LEU A 56 -4.87 -9.97 0.14
CA LEU A 56 -3.83 -10.49 -0.75
C LEU A 56 -4.08 -11.94 -1.15
N ASP A 57 -4.62 -12.76 -0.24
CA ASP A 57 -4.94 -14.17 -0.47
C ASP A 57 -6.24 -14.39 -1.26
N SER A 58 -7.05 -13.35 -1.49
CA SER A 58 -8.40 -13.48 -2.06
C SER A 58 -8.47 -13.86 -3.54
N ASP A 59 -7.33 -14.13 -4.19
CA ASP A 59 -7.19 -14.48 -5.62
C ASP A 59 -7.82 -13.50 -6.63
N ILE A 60 -8.39 -12.38 -6.18
CA ILE A 60 -9.01 -11.34 -7.04
C ILE A 60 -8.00 -10.63 -7.96
N TRP A 61 -6.70 -10.89 -7.76
CA TRP A 61 -5.57 -10.29 -8.46
C TRP A 61 -4.98 -11.18 -9.57
N HIS A 62 -5.51 -12.39 -9.74
CA HIS A 62 -5.13 -13.29 -10.83
C HIS A 62 -5.86 -12.88 -12.12
N ASP A 63 -5.13 -12.23 -13.03
CA ASP A 63 -5.42 -12.23 -14.47
C ASP A 63 -5.01 -13.58 -15.11
#